data_AF-A0A8X6P1D7-F1
#
_entry.id   AF-A0A8X6P1D7-F1
#
_cell.length_a   1.000
_cell.length_b   1.000
_cell.length_c   1.000
_cell.angle_alpha   90.00
_cell.angle_beta   90.00
_cell.angle_gamma   90.00
#
_symmetry.space_group_name_H-M   'P 1'
#
loop_
_entity.id
_entity.type
_entity.pdbx_description
1 polymer ?
#
loop_
_entity_poly.entity_id
_entity_poly.type
_entity_poly.pdbx_seq_one_letter_code
_entity_poly.pdbx_strand_id
1 'polypeptide(L)' 'MTSVASRNSFCVPLCIYHFQHTKRKECKLGPDFWGLLNPEWSLCTKGRRQSPVDLDPEQILFDPYLRPLNISSHRVRCSV' A
#
# COMPACT_ATOMS: atom_id res chain seq x y z
N MET A 1 -4.86 -7.06 20.95
CA MET A 1 -4.45 -7.24 19.55
C MET A 1 -5.56 -6.72 18.63
N THR A 2 -5.66 -5.41 18.44
CA THR A 2 -6.56 -4.80 17.44
C THR A 2 -5.69 -4.00 16.50
N SER A 3 -5.35 -4.64 15.38
CA SER A 3 -4.64 -4.06 14.25
C SER A 3 -5.69 -3.50 13.29
N VAL A 4 -6.05 -2.23 13.40
CA VAL A 4 -6.65 -1.47 12.30
C VAL A 4 -6.29 0.01 12.48
N ALA A 5 -5.24 0.49 11.82
CA ALA A 5 -5.14 1.92 11.52
C ALA A 5 -6.25 2.20 10.49
N SER A 6 -7.31 2.83 10.96
CA SER A 6 -8.54 3.05 10.22
C SER A 6 -8.33 4.16 9.18
N ARG A 7 -8.82 3.88 7.97
CA ARG A 7 -8.97 4.74 6.78
C ARG A 7 -7.73 4.87 5.88
N ASN A 8 -7.57 3.86 5.01
CA ASN A 8 -6.80 3.89 3.76
C ASN A 8 -5.32 4.30 3.87
N SER A 9 -4.51 3.56 4.63
CA SER A 9 -3.05 3.64 4.60
C SER A 9 -2.44 3.02 3.33
N PHE A 10 -2.80 3.53 2.15
CA PHE A 10 -1.86 3.47 1.02
C PHE A 10 -0.91 4.63 1.22
N CYS A 11 0.33 4.33 1.60
CA CYS A 11 1.37 5.30 1.96
C CYS A 11 1.82 6.23 0.82
N VAL A 12 1.02 6.45 -0.23
CA VAL A 12 1.45 7.14 -1.44
C VAL A 12 1.40 8.66 -1.22
N PRO A 13 2.53 9.39 -1.19
CA PRO A 13 2.51 10.84 -1.16
C PRO A 13 2.17 11.42 -2.53
N LEU A 14 1.58 12.62 -2.52
CA LEU A 14 1.27 13.43 -3.69
C LEU A 14 2.48 13.89 -4.54
N CYS A 15 3.69 13.35 -4.37
CA CYS A 15 4.82 13.59 -5.30
C CYS A 15 4.55 13.08 -6.73
N ILE A 16 3.41 12.43 -6.97
CA ILE A 16 2.94 12.02 -8.30
C ILE A 16 2.30 13.20 -9.08
N TYR A 17 2.00 14.35 -8.46
CA TYR A 17 1.35 15.48 -9.15
C TYR A 17 2.24 16.30 -10.09
N HIS A 18 3.45 15.83 -10.42
CA HIS A 18 4.20 16.38 -11.56
C HIS A 18 4.61 15.27 -12.52
N PHE A 19 3.62 14.75 -13.24
CA PHE A 19 3.83 13.93 -14.44
C PHE A 19 4.45 14.81 -15.54
N GLN A 20 5.78 14.86 -15.59
CA GLN A 20 6.45 15.16 -16.85
C GLN A 20 7.45 14.06 -17.16
N HIS A 21 7.18 13.39 -18.28
CA HIS A 21 8.04 12.46 -19.01
C HIS A 21 9.51 12.93 -18.96
N THR A 22 10.34 12.36 -18.09
CA THR A 22 11.80 12.24 -18.27
C THR A 22 12.40 11.40 -17.14
N LYS A 23 13.45 10.66 -17.48
CA LYS A 23 14.06 9.56 -16.72
C LYS A 23 14.38 9.92 -15.26
N ARG A 24 14.12 8.94 -14.36
CA ARG A 24 14.55 8.83 -12.94
C ARG A 24 15.12 10.13 -12.36
N LYS A 25 14.24 11.08 -12.04
CA LYS A 25 14.57 12.03 -10.97
C LYS A 25 14.46 11.23 -9.68
N GLU A 26 15.56 11.14 -8.95
CA GLU A 26 15.57 10.62 -7.60
C GLU A 26 14.58 11.47 -6.80
N CYS A 27 13.36 10.95 -6.56
CA CYS A 27 12.45 11.52 -5.60
C CYS A 27 13.20 11.46 -4.28
N LYS A 28 13.81 12.59 -3.88
CA LYS A 28 14.72 12.66 -2.73
C LYS A 28 14.10 12.09 -1.44
N LEU A 29 12.77 11.96 -1.42
CA LEU A 29 11.97 11.34 -0.36
C LEU A 29 11.08 10.26 -0.98
N GLY A 30 11.71 9.18 -1.46
CA GLY A 30 11.04 7.99 -1.98
C GLY A 30 10.27 7.22 -0.89
N PRO A 31 9.76 6.01 -1.22
CA PRO A 31 8.99 5.17 -0.30
C PRO A 31 9.57 5.01 1.10
N ASP A 32 10.89 4.92 1.18
CA ASP A 32 11.63 4.77 2.44
C ASP A 32 11.38 5.91 3.45
N PHE A 33 10.99 7.10 2.95
CA PHE A 33 10.81 8.31 3.77
C PHE A 33 9.35 8.70 3.99
N TRP A 34 8.38 7.95 3.47
CA TRP A 34 6.96 8.32 3.54
C TRP A 34 6.45 8.51 4.97
N GLY A 35 6.93 7.71 5.93
CA GLY A 35 6.55 7.84 7.33
C GLY A 35 7.13 9.06 8.05
N LEU A 36 8.02 9.82 7.41
CA LEU A 36 8.56 11.09 7.90
C LEU A 36 7.87 12.31 7.28
N LEU A 37 7.10 12.14 6.19
CA LEU A 37 6.42 13.23 5.50
C LEU A 37 5.18 13.73 6.24
N ASN A 38 4.46 12.82 6.91
CA ASN A 38 3.25 13.11 7.67
C ASN A 38 3.17 12.18 8.89
N PRO A 39 2.94 12.69 10.11
CA PRO A 39 2.76 11.87 11.31
C PRO A 39 1.74 10.73 11.16
N GLU A 40 0.66 10.97 10.41
CA GLU A 40 -0.40 9.97 10.13
C GLU A 40 0.10 8.80 9.27
N TRP A 41 1.25 8.93 8.62
CA TRP A 41 1.88 7.91 7.79
C TRP A 41 3.01 7.18 8.51
N SER A 42 3.20 7.38 9.82
CA SER A 42 4.31 6.78 10.57
C SER A 42 4.44 5.26 10.44
N LEU A 43 3.35 4.55 10.12
CA LEU A 43 3.35 3.10 9.85
C LEU A 43 4.09 2.70 8.57
N CYS A 44 4.28 3.61 7.62
CA CYS A 44 5.05 3.33 6.40
C CYS A 44 6.52 3.05 6.71
N THR A 45 7.04 3.58 7.82
CA THR A 45 8.40 3.33 8.30
C THR A 45 8.43 2.40 9.51
N LYS A 46 7.46 2.50 10.44
CA LYS A 46 7.45 1.74 11.71
C LYS A 46 6.64 0.44 11.64
N GLY A 47 5.81 0.27 10.61
CA GLY A 47 4.93 -0.88 10.45
C GLY A 47 5.70 -2.15 10.13
N ARG A 48 5.44 -3.23 10.87
CA ARG A 48 6.06 -4.56 10.64
C ARG A 48 5.27 -5.45 9.68
N ARG A 49 4.13 -4.96 9.20
CA ARG A 49 3.17 -5.66 8.34
C ARG A 49 2.79 -4.73 7.19
N GLN A 50 3.76 -4.44 6.34
CA GLN A 50 3.59 -3.59 5.16
C GLN A 50 3.61 -4.45 3.90
N SER A 51 2.97 -3.97 2.84
CA SER A 51 3.06 -4.53 1.51
C SER A 51 4.04 -3.70 0.65
N PRO A 52 4.60 -4.26 -0.44
CA PRO A 52 4.47 -5.66 -0.88
C PRO A 52 5.21 -6.64 0.05
N VAL A 53 4.77 -7.89 0.05
CA VAL A 53 5.51 -9.02 0.63
C VAL A 53 5.91 -9.96 -0.48
N ASP A 54 7.01 -10.69 -0.30
CA ASP A 54 7.37 -11.77 -1.20
C ASP A 54 6.49 -12.99 -0.91
N LEU A 55 5.96 -13.63 -1.96
CA LEU A 55 5.07 -14.79 -1.87
C LEU A 55 5.79 -16.01 -2.45
N ASP A 56 6.62 -16.63 -1.62
CA ASP A 56 7.30 -17.88 -1.96
C ASP A 56 6.29 -19.06 -1.96
N PRO A 57 6.01 -19.70 -3.11
CA PRO A 57 5.07 -20.81 -3.21
C PRO A 57 5.42 -22.01 -2.33
N GLU A 58 6.69 -22.18 -1.94
CA GLU A 58 7.12 -23.26 -1.06
C GLU A 58 6.82 -22.97 0.42
N GLN A 59 6.60 -21.70 0.78
CA GLN A 59 6.37 -21.26 2.16
C GLN A 59 4.90 -20.95 2.48
N ILE A 60 4.03 -20.90 1.46
CA ILE A 60 2.59 -20.67 1.66
C ILE A 60 1.87 -21.95 2.07
N LEU A 61 0.89 -21.82 2.95
CA LEU A 61 0.05 -22.92 3.38
C LEU A 61 -1.22 -22.98 2.52
N PHE A 62 -1.55 -24.17 2.01
CA PHE A 62 -2.85 -24.42 1.40
C PHE A 62 -3.91 -24.60 2.48
N ASP A 63 -4.97 -23.79 2.43
CA ASP A 63 -6.13 -23.90 3.32
C ASP A 63 -7.38 -24.34 2.52
N PRO A 64 -7.85 -25.59 2.69
CA PRO A 64 -9.00 -26.11 1.96
C PRO A 64 -10.34 -25.53 2.41
N TYR A 65 -10.39 -24.80 3.53
CA TYR A 65 -11.62 -24.20 4.05
C TYR A 65 -11.85 -22.77 3.55
N LEU A 66 -10.90 -22.22 2.78
CA LEU A 66 -11.09 -20.93 2.12
C LEU A 66 -12.23 -21.01 1.10
N ARG A 67 -13.24 -20.15 1.28
CA ARG A 67 -14.36 -20.06 0.34
C ARG A 67 -13.87 -19.47 -0.99
N PRO A 68 -14.46 -19.89 -2.13
CA PRO A 68 -14.19 -19.25 -3.41
C PRO A 68 -14.41 -17.74 -3.34
N LEU A 69 -13.53 -16.99 -4.01
CA LEU A 69 -13.65 -15.54 -4.07
C LEU A 69 -14.90 -15.15 -4.87
N ASN A 70 -15.87 -14.52 -4.22
CA ASN A 70 -17.03 -13.95 -4.89
C ASN A 70 -16.73 -12.51 -5.32
N ILE A 71 -16.53 -12.30 -6.61
CA ILE A 71 -16.19 -10.98 -7.18
C ILE A 71 -17.48 -10.31 -7.65
N SER A 72 -17.93 -9.29 -6.92
CA SER A 72 -19.01 -8.40 -7.37
C SER A 72 -18.42 -7.07 -7.83
N SER A 73 -18.62 -6.74 -9.10
CA SER A 73 -18.17 -5.45 -9.64
C SER A 73 -19.16 -4.36 -9.25
N HIS A 74 -18.67 -3.38 -8.50
CA HIS A 74 -19.39 -2.14 -8.24
C HIS A 74 -18.60 -1.02 -8.90
N ARG A 75 -19.25 -0.28 -9.80
CA ARG A 75 -18.64 0.89 -10.42
C ARG A 75 -18.48 1.99 -9.37
N VAL A 76 -17.30 2.09 -8.77
CA VAL A 76 -16.94 3.23 -7.94
C VAL A 76 -16.71 4.42 -8.87
N ARG A 77 -17.53 5.47 -8.71
CA ARG A 77 -17.26 6.76 -9.34
C ARG A 77 -16.39 7.55 -8.37
N CYS A 78 -15.21 7.96 -8.81
CA CYS A 78 -14.48 9.00 -8.10
C CYS A 78 -15.24 10.32 -8.31
N SER A 79 -15.82 10.86 -7.25
CA SER A 79 -16.26 12.25 -7.24
C SER A 79 -15.00 13.11 -7.21
N VAL A 80 -14.78 13.86 -8.29
CA VAL A 80 -13.75 14.90 -8.38
C VAL A 80 -14.16 16.11 -7.55
#